data_AF-X0YB66-F1
#
_entry.id   AF-X0YB66-F1
#
_cell.length_a   1.000
_cell.length_b   1.000
_cell.length_c   1.000
_cell.angle_alpha   90.00
_cell.angle_beta   90.00
_cell.angle_gamma   90.00
#
_symmetry.space_group_name_H-M   'P 1'
#
loop_
_entity.id
_entity.type
_entity.pdbx_description
1 polymer ?
#
loop_
_entity_poly.entity_id
_entity_poly.type
_entity_poly.pdbx_seq_one_letter_code
_entity_poly.pdbx_strand_id
1 'polypeptide(L)' 'MATDPNGFVLEEAIGKIFKIYVVVPVDGELRLTEGGVFSYYEFPWPLSDRLTDTKWRELLSSDQKPDLPDWTDVFIAE' A
#
# COMPACT_ATOMS: atom_id res chain seq x y z
N MET A 1 13.89 -13.63 7.57
CA MET A 1 12.46 -13.96 7.74
C MET A 1 11.89 -12.96 8.73
N ALA A 2 10.96 -12.09 8.32
CA ALA A 2 10.30 -11.14 9.22
C ALA A 2 9.23 -11.89 10.02
N THR A 3 9.66 -12.65 11.02
CA THR A 3 8.79 -13.35 11.96
C THR A 3 9.27 -12.97 13.34
N ASP A 4 8.40 -12.37 14.14
CA ASP A 4 8.74 -12.01 15.51
C ASP A 4 8.57 -13.22 16.45
N PRO A 5 9.22 -13.22 17.62
CA PRO A 5 9.07 -14.31 18.59
C PRO A 5 7.66 -14.42 19.20
N ASN A 6 6.80 -13.43 18.99
CA ASN A 6 5.45 -13.35 19.55
C ASN A 6 4.39 -13.97 18.64
N GLY A 7 4.79 -14.52 17.49
CA GLY A 7 3.89 -15.18 16.55
C GLY A 7 3.22 -14.23 15.56
N PHE A 8 3.84 -13.07 15.29
CA PHE A 8 3.43 -12.15 14.23
C PHE A 8 4.39 -12.17 13.05
N VAL A 9 3.86 -11.79 11.89
CA VAL A 9 4.61 -11.53 10.67
C VAL A 9 4.33 -10.10 10.21
N LEU A 10 5.26 -9.54 9.45
CA LEU A 10 4.95 -8.37 8.63
C LEU A 10 4.25 -8.88 7.35
N GLU A 11 3.01 -8.44 7.14
CA GLU A 11 2.28 -8.65 5.90
C GLU A 11 2.43 -7.41 5.02
N GLU A 12 2.77 -7.59 3.75
CA GLU A 12 2.91 -6.53 2.75
C GLU A 12 2.01 -6.84 1.56
N ALA A 13 1.19 -5.88 1.15
CA ALA A 13 0.23 -6.09 0.07
C ALA A 13 -0.05 -4.83 -0.76
N ILE A 14 -0.55 -5.04 -1.98
CA ILE A 14 -1.02 -3.97 -2.87
C ILE A 14 -2.55 -3.94 -2.91
N GLY A 15 -3.13 -2.76 -3.07
CA GLY A 15 -4.58 -2.56 -3.09
C GLY A 15 -5.11 -1.87 -4.35
N LYS A 16 -6.01 -0.91 -4.16
CA LYS A 16 -6.67 -0.17 -5.24
C LYS A 16 -5.69 0.74 -5.97
N ILE A 17 -6.05 1.18 -7.17
CA ILE A 17 -5.25 2.14 -7.92
C ILE A 17 -5.44 3.54 -7.31
N PHE A 18 -4.33 4.17 -6.96
CA PHE A 18 -4.22 5.58 -6.64
C PHE A 18 -3.71 6.36 -7.85
N LYS A 19 -4.03 7.65 -7.88
CA LYS A 19 -3.45 8.58 -8.84
C LYS A 19 -2.10 9.06 -8.32
N ILE A 20 -1.09 9.02 -9.17
CA ILE A 20 0.19 9.68 -8.93
C ILE A 20 0.30 10.91 -9.84
N TYR A 21 0.78 12.01 -9.28
CA TYR A 21 1.11 13.23 -9.99
C TYR A 21 2.62 13.42 -9.99
N VAL A 22 3.23 13.61 -11.17
CA VAL A 22 4.67 13.75 -11.31
C VAL A 22 5.00 14.96 -12.19
N VAL A 23 5.94 15.79 -11.75
CA VAL A 23 6.48 16.87 -12.57
C VAL A 23 7.69 16.35 -13.32
N VAL A 24 7.65 16.38 -14.65
CA VAL A 24 8.71 15.88 -15.53
C VAL A 24 9.15 16.94 -16.55
N PRO A 25 10.44 17.01 -16.91
CA PRO A 25 10.90 17.89 -17.99
C PRO A 25 10.61 17.26 -19.35
N VAL A 26 9.95 18.01 -20.24
CA VAL A 26 9.69 17.65 -21.64
C VAL A 26 10.09 18.83 -22.52
N ASP A 27 11.05 18.63 -23.41
CA ASP A 27 11.59 19.68 -24.29
C ASP A 27 12.09 20.93 -23.56
N GLY A 28 12.66 20.75 -22.36
CA GLY A 28 13.17 21.85 -21.53
C GLY A 28 12.12 22.55 -20.66
N GLU A 29 10.84 22.17 -20.77
CA GLU A 29 9.74 22.73 -19.96
C GLU A 29 9.22 21.70 -18.93
N LEU A 30 8.89 22.16 -17.73
CA LEU A 30 8.25 21.31 -16.72
C LEU A 30 6.79 21.06 -17.06
N ARG A 31 6.37 19.79 -17.02
CA ARG A 31 4.98 19.37 -17.25
C ARG A 31 4.49 18.51 -16.09
N LEU A 32 3.24 18.71 -15.69
CA LEU A 32 2.55 17.83 -14.75
C LEU A 32 1.95 16.65 -15.52
N THR A 33 2.29 15.43 -15.10
CA THR A 33 1.71 14.19 -15.62
C THR A 33 0.90 13.50 -14.53
N GLU A 34 -0.09 12.71 -14.96
CA GLU A 34 -0.93 11.87 -14.10
C GLU A 34 -0.78 10.41 -14.53
N GLY A 35 -0.68 9.51 -13.56
CA GLY A 35 -0.63 8.07 -13.80
C GLY A 35 -1.34 7.29 -12.70
N GLY A 36 -1.43 5.96 -12.89
CA GLY A 36 -1.94 5.05 -11.87
C GLY A 36 -0.81 4.31 -11.16
N VAL A 37 -0.90 4.20 -9.84
CA VAL A 37 -0.04 3.34 -9.01
C VAL A 37 -0.91 2.52 -8.07
N PHE A 38 -0.47 1.36 -7.62
CA PHE A 38 -1.21 0.61 -6.60
C PHE A 38 -0.96 1.21 -5.20
N SER A 39 -2.00 1.30 -4.39
CA SER A 39 -1.87 1.63 -2.97
C SER A 39 -1.09 0.53 -2.25
N TYR A 40 -0.16 0.90 -1.37
CA TYR A 40 0.67 -0.03 -0.61
C TYR A 40 0.18 -0.16 0.84
N TYR A 41 0.25 -1.36 1.38
CA TYR A 41 -0.10 -1.67 2.77
C TYR A 41 1.01 -2.49 3.41
N GLU A 42 1.35 -2.17 4.65
CA GLU A 42 2.19 -2.99 5.51
C GLU A 42 1.67 -2.95 6.94
N PHE A 43 1.50 -4.12 7.55
CA PHE A 43 0.93 -4.20 8.89
C PHE A 43 1.31 -5.53 9.57
N PRO A 44 1.37 -5.57 10.92
CA PRO A 44 1.55 -6.82 11.65
C PRO A 44 0.33 -7.73 11.49
N TRP A 45 0.57 -9.01 11.23
CA TRP A 45 -0.49 -10.02 11.07
C TRP A 45 -0.16 -11.32 11.82
N PRO A 46 -1.15 -12.05 12.35
CA PRO A 46 -0.89 -13.32 13.03
C PRO A 46 -0.25 -14.36 12.11
N LEU A 47 0.87 -14.96 12.55
CA LEU A 47 1.58 -16.01 11.81
C LEU A 47 0.68 -17.22 11.53
N SER A 48 -0.23 -17.54 12.46
CA SER A 48 -1.18 -18.64 12.33
C SER A 48 -2.28 -18.40 11.29
N ASP A 49 -2.43 -17.16 10.81
CA ASP A 49 -3.47 -16.78 9.85
C ASP A 49 -2.90 -16.00 8.66
N ARG A 50 -1.72 -16.39 8.15
CA ARG A 50 -1.14 -15.76 6.95
C ARG A 50 -2.18 -15.58 5.84
N LEU A 51 -2.22 -14.38 5.28
CA LEU A 51 -3.21 -14.05 4.27
C LEU A 51 -2.90 -14.79 2.97
N THR A 52 -3.97 -15.17 2.29
CA THR A 52 -3.93 -15.54 0.87
C THR A 52 -4.43 -14.36 0.07
N ASP A 53 -4.11 -14.31 -1.24
CA ASP A 53 -4.65 -13.30 -2.15
C ASP A 53 -6.17 -13.13 -2.05
N THR A 54 -6.90 -14.23 -1.87
CA THR A 54 -8.36 -14.21 -1.74
C THR A 54 -8.79 -13.51 -0.44
N LYS A 55 -8.22 -13.91 0.70
CA LYS A 55 -8.51 -13.28 2.00
C LYS A 55 -8.12 -11.80 2.00
N TRP A 56 -7.00 -11.45 1.37
CA TRP A 56 -6.57 -10.07 1.22
C TRP A 56 -7.59 -9.24 0.42
N ARG A 57 -8.08 -9.73 -0.72
CA ARG A 57 -9.08 -9.02 -1.52
C ARG A 57 -10.40 -8.83 -0.78
N GLU A 58 -10.81 -9.81 0.01
CA GLU A 58 -11.99 -9.72 0.88
C GLU A 58 -11.79 -8.66 1.97
N LEU A 59 -10.65 -8.70 2.68
CA LEU A 59 -10.29 -7.73 3.71
C LEU A 59 -10.24 -6.30 3.14
N LEU A 60 -9.59 -6.11 1.99
CA LEU A 60 -9.46 -4.83 1.30
C LEU A 60 -10.82 -4.23 0.88
N SER A 61 -11.83 -5.08 0.68
CA SER A 61 -13.18 -4.68 0.30
C SER A 61 -14.09 -4.41 1.52
N SER A 62 -13.59 -4.66 2.73
CA SER A 62 -14.32 -4.48 3.99
C SER A 62 -13.92 -3.19 4.71
N ASP A 63 -14.72 -2.80 5.70
CA ASP A 63 -14.39 -1.70 6.62
C ASP A 63 -13.28 -2.06 7.63
N GLN A 64 -12.75 -3.30 7.58
CA GLN A 64 -11.65 -3.78 8.42
C GLN A 64 -10.30 -3.72 7.72
N LYS A 65 -10.23 -3.14 6.51
CA LYS A 65 -8.94 -2.98 5.82
C LYS A 65 -7.96 -2.19 6.72
N PRO A 66 -6.68 -2.57 6.75
CA PRO A 66 -5.67 -1.79 7.45
C PRO A 66 -5.56 -0.36 6.90
N ASP A 67 -5.01 0.53 7.71
CA ASP A 67 -4.63 1.86 7.28
C ASP A 67 -3.40 1.82 6.37
N LEU A 68 -3.16 2.90 5.63
CA LEU A 68 -1.91 3.05 4.91
C LEU A 68 -0.77 3.28 5.93
N PRO A 69 0.47 2.88 5.60
CA PRO A 69 1.58 3.11 6.51
C PRO A 69 1.82 4.60 6.75
N ASP A 70 2.00 5.01 8.01
CA ASP A 70 2.15 6.42 8.42
C ASP A 70 3.24 7.18 7.64
N TRP A 71 4.30 6.50 7.20
CA TRP A 71 5.38 7.14 6.43
C TRP A 71 4.94 7.62 5.05
N THR A 72 3.79 7.15 4.56
CA THR A 72 3.23 7.56 3.26
C THR A 72 2.53 8.93 3.32
N ASP A 73 2.24 9.44 4.51
CA ASP A 73 1.56 10.73 4.75
C ASP A 73 2.32 11.93 4.16
N VAL A 74 3.63 11.80 3.93
CA VAL A 74 4.45 12.89 3.40
C VAL A 74 4.28 13.09 1.88
N PHE A 75 3.64 12.16 1.18
CA PHE A 75 3.46 12.24 -0.28
C PHE A 75 2.07 11.81 -0.78
N ILE A 76 1.24 11.17 0.05
CA ILE A 76 -0.17 10.90 -0.26
C ILE A 76 -1.02 12.08 0.19
N ALA A 77 -1.99 12.47 -0.64
CA ALA A 77 -3.00 13.46 -0.30
C ALA A 77 -4.39 12.80 -0.33
N GLU A 78 -5.22 13.05 0.69
CA GLU A 78 -6.60 12.54 0.83
C GLU A 78 -7.66 13.53 0.35
#